data_AF-A0A7H8Z9B6-F1
#
_entry.id   AF-A0A7H8Z9B6-F1
#
_cell.length_a   1.000
_cell.length_b   1.000
_cell.length_c   1.000
_cell.angle_alpha   90.00
_cell.angle_beta   90.00
_cell.angle_gamma   90.00
#
_symmetry.space_group_name_H-M   'P 1'
#
loop_
_entity.id
_entity.type
_entity.pdbx_description
1 polymer ?
#
loop_
_entity_poly.entity_id
_entity_poly.type
_entity_poly.pdbx_seq_one_letter_code
_entity_poly.pdbx_strand_id
1 'polypeptide(L)'
;MKKLLTAGLVLLSVATLAACGNKSSDSASKVSSTTEQTSASSKTDNSKTNTSEVTLLTDEEIDNAKTIGDMKTLFGKLIDNYKKYVEEIGDKVPEAQKDAYKQQVEPALNSLETSRKAFNDGLSSAGSDDTEMPAEARTVFLQQLKTARDAMKQAIESASKIVSAQ
;
A
#
# COMPACT_ATOMS: atom_id res chain seq x y z
N MET A 1 15.65 -40.09 -13.48
CA MET A 1 15.29 -38.77 -14.03
C MET A 1 14.79 -37.89 -12.91
N LYS A 2 15.54 -36.85 -12.53
CA LYS A 2 15.18 -35.90 -11.45
C LYS A 2 14.95 -34.55 -12.12
N LYS A 3 13.70 -34.11 -12.20
CA LYS A 3 13.34 -32.80 -12.77
C LYS A 3 13.41 -31.77 -11.65
N LEU A 4 14.36 -30.86 -11.75
CA LEU A 4 14.48 -29.70 -10.87
C LEU A 4 13.40 -28.71 -11.28
N LEU A 5 12.45 -28.45 -10.38
CA LEU A 5 11.53 -27.32 -10.48
C LEU A 5 12.31 -26.05 -10.14
N THR A 6 12.91 -25.43 -11.16
CA THR A 6 13.46 -24.09 -11.08
C THR A 6 12.32 -23.10 -10.87
N ALA A 7 12.04 -22.78 -9.61
CA ALA A 7 11.17 -21.70 -9.20
C ALA A 7 11.77 -20.36 -9.69
N GLY A 8 11.16 -19.78 -10.72
CA GLY A 8 11.42 -18.41 -11.15
C GLY A 8 10.74 -17.44 -10.20
N LEU A 9 11.41 -17.07 -9.12
CA LEU A 9 11.05 -15.92 -8.29
C LEU A 9 11.43 -14.66 -9.06
N VAL A 10 10.53 -14.16 -9.92
CA VAL A 10 10.68 -12.84 -10.54
C VAL A 10 10.41 -11.81 -9.45
N LEU A 11 11.48 -11.33 -8.81
CA LEU A 11 11.47 -10.12 -8.01
C LEU A 11 11.03 -8.96 -8.92
N LEU A 12 9.89 -8.34 -8.57
CA LEU A 12 9.43 -7.08 -9.14
C LEU A 12 10.46 -5.99 -8.82
N SER A 13 11.37 -5.77 -9.77
CA SER A 13 12.37 -4.72 -9.74
C SER A 13 11.70 -3.35 -9.70
N VAL A 14 11.84 -2.64 -8.58
CA VAL A 14 11.44 -1.25 -8.43
C VAL A 14 12.45 -0.39 -9.17
N ALA A 15 12.07 0.15 -10.34
CA ALA A 15 12.87 1.15 -11.02
C ALA A 15 12.85 2.44 -10.19
N THR A 16 13.98 2.76 -9.58
CA THR A 16 14.26 4.03 -8.94
C THR A 16 14.16 5.16 -9.97
N LEU A 17 13.15 6.02 -9.85
CA LEU A 17 13.20 7.36 -10.43
C LEU A 17 14.25 8.16 -9.65
N ALA A 18 15.49 8.14 -10.15
CA ALA A 18 16.50 9.13 -9.78
C ALA A 18 16.07 10.48 -10.38
N ALA A 19 15.44 11.30 -9.55
CA ALA A 19 15.15 12.68 -9.88
C ALA A 19 16.45 13.48 -10.01
N CYS A 20 16.57 14.13 -11.17
CA CYS A 20 17.33 15.32 -11.51
C CYS A 20 18.57 15.68 -10.67
N GLY A 21 19.74 15.56 -11.32
CA GLY A 21 20.89 16.39 -11.01
C GLY A 21 20.68 17.84 -11.48
N ASN A 22 20.90 18.80 -10.57
CA ASN A 22 21.89 19.89 -10.66
C ASN A 22 21.72 20.78 -9.42
N LYS A 23 22.66 20.89 -8.48
CA LYS A 23 24.01 21.51 -8.48
C LYS A 23 24.00 22.92 -7.85
N SER A 24 24.46 23.00 -6.60
CA SER A 24 25.20 24.11 -5.95
C SER A 24 25.64 23.62 -4.57
N SER A 25 26.92 23.30 -4.34
CA SER A 25 27.97 24.16 -3.73
C SER A 25 27.52 24.76 -2.38
N ASP A 26 28.24 24.65 -1.26
CA ASP A 26 29.67 24.51 -1.04
C ASP A 26 29.94 24.11 0.44
N SER A 27 31.20 23.72 0.69
CA SER A 27 31.94 23.88 1.96
C SER A 27 31.90 22.78 3.03
N ALA A 28 32.97 21.99 2.94
CA ALA A 28 33.71 21.29 3.98
C ALA A 28 33.58 21.77 5.43
N SER A 29 33.55 20.81 6.37
CA SER A 29 34.69 20.53 7.27
C SER A 29 34.39 19.36 8.22
N LYS A 30 35.43 18.56 8.48
CA LYS A 30 35.52 17.58 9.58
C LYS A 30 35.10 18.20 10.91
N VAL A 31 34.56 17.38 11.82
CA VAL A 31 35.13 17.08 13.17
C VAL A 31 34.10 16.29 14.01
N SER A 32 34.58 15.22 14.66
CA SER A 32 33.91 14.46 15.72
C SER A 32 33.49 15.32 16.89
N SER A 33 32.38 15.00 17.57
CA SER A 33 32.32 14.83 19.04
C SER A 33 30.92 14.44 19.52
N THR A 34 30.90 13.42 20.38
CA THR A 34 29.91 13.10 21.41
C THR A 34 29.34 14.34 22.10
N THR A 35 28.02 14.41 22.28
CA THR A 35 27.39 14.73 23.58
C THR A 35 25.88 14.48 23.52
N GLU A 36 25.40 13.86 24.59
CA GLU A 36 24.00 13.67 24.96
C GLU A 36 23.25 15.01 24.98
N GLN A 37 22.03 15.03 24.46
CA GLN A 37 21.05 16.04 24.83
C GLN A 37 19.64 15.44 24.84
N THR A 38 19.08 15.44 26.05
CA THR A 38 17.69 15.34 26.43
C THR A 38 16.73 16.00 25.42
N SER A 39 15.75 15.24 24.94
CA SER A 39 14.57 15.79 24.26
C SER A 39 13.33 15.55 25.11
N ALA A 40 12.96 16.61 25.82
CA ALA A 40 11.63 16.77 26.39
C ALA A 40 10.61 17.03 25.27
N SER A 41 9.44 16.42 25.44
CA SER A 41 8.11 16.88 25.03
C SER A 41 7.84 17.19 23.54
N SER A 42 6.92 16.41 22.97
CA SER A 42 5.79 16.94 22.18
C SER A 42 4.71 15.87 22.14
N LYS A 43 3.80 15.88 23.11
CA LYS A 43 2.45 15.33 22.91
C LYS A 43 1.81 16.20 21.84
N THR A 44 1.78 15.71 20.61
CA THR A 44 0.90 16.29 19.59
C THR A 44 -0.48 15.73 19.88
N ASP A 45 -1.32 16.56 20.51
CA ASP A 45 -2.75 16.30 20.61
C ASP A 45 -3.30 16.06 19.21
N ASN A 46 -3.70 14.82 18.94
CA ASN A 46 -4.45 14.47 17.73
C ASN A 46 -5.77 15.24 17.79
N SER A 47 -5.84 16.37 17.09
CA SER A 47 -7.09 17.05 16.82
C SER A 47 -8.03 16.02 16.19
N LYS A 48 -9.14 15.76 16.87
CA LYS A 48 -10.23 14.90 16.43
C LYS A 48 -10.90 15.54 15.22
N THR A 49 -10.27 15.41 14.05
CA THR A 49 -10.91 15.63 12.77
C THR A 49 -11.89 14.48 12.57
N ASN A 50 -13.14 14.79 12.24
CA ASN A 50 -14.17 13.80 11.88
C ASN A 50 -13.82 13.12 10.54
N THR A 51 -12.68 12.43 10.48
CA THR A 51 -12.39 11.49 9.40
C THR A 51 -13.25 10.27 9.64
N SER A 52 -14.26 10.06 8.80
CA SER A 52 -14.96 8.78 8.68
C SER A 52 -13.93 7.66 8.78
N GLU A 53 -14.14 6.72 9.69
CA GLU A 53 -13.16 5.67 9.97
C GLU A 53 -12.89 4.87 8.69
N VAL A 54 -11.70 5.04 8.13
CA VAL A 54 -11.29 4.35 6.90
C VAL A 54 -11.02 2.90 7.26
N THR A 55 -11.86 2.00 6.74
CA THR A 55 -11.77 0.57 6.96
C THR A 55 -11.59 -0.14 5.62
N LEU A 56 -10.35 -0.53 5.32
CA LEU A 56 -10.02 -1.27 4.10
C LEU A 56 -10.15 -2.79 4.31
N LEU A 57 -9.58 -3.30 5.39
CA LEU A 57 -9.66 -4.69 5.86
C LEU A 57 -9.47 -4.69 7.38
N THR A 58 -10.09 -5.63 8.08
CA THR A 58 -9.84 -5.83 9.52
C THR A 58 -8.69 -6.80 9.75
N ASP A 59 -8.04 -6.73 10.93
CA ASP A 59 -7.03 -7.73 11.31
C ASP A 59 -7.64 -9.13 11.43
N GLU A 60 -8.88 -9.23 11.93
CA GLU A 60 -9.60 -10.49 12.07
C GLU A 60 -9.82 -11.20 10.72
N GLU A 61 -10.24 -10.46 9.68
CA GLU A 61 -10.40 -11.02 8.34
C GLU A 61 -9.08 -11.54 7.78
N ILE A 62 -7.99 -10.82 8.02
CA ILE A 62 -6.65 -11.20 7.56
C ILE A 62 -6.16 -12.43 8.31
N ASP A 63 -6.27 -12.44 9.63
CA ASP A 63 -5.71 -13.50 10.48
C ASP A 63 -6.47 -14.82 10.37
N ASN A 64 -7.75 -14.78 9.97
CA ASN A 64 -8.57 -15.98 9.75
C ASN A 64 -8.39 -16.63 8.38
N ALA A 65 -7.73 -15.96 7.43
CA ALA A 65 -7.58 -16.46 6.07
C ALA A 65 -6.58 -17.61 5.99
N LYS A 66 -6.97 -18.71 5.34
CA LYS A 66 -6.17 -19.96 5.29
C LYS A 66 -5.97 -20.49 3.88
N THR A 67 -6.94 -20.29 3.02
CA THR A 67 -7.02 -20.90 1.69
C THR A 67 -6.59 -19.94 0.58
N ILE A 68 -6.32 -20.48 -0.60
CA ILE A 68 -6.08 -19.68 -1.81
C ILE A 68 -7.26 -18.74 -2.08
N GLY A 69 -8.50 -19.22 -1.92
CA GLY A 69 -9.72 -18.43 -2.09
C GLY A 69 -9.79 -17.26 -1.12
N ASP A 70 -9.40 -17.46 0.14
CA ASP A 70 -9.34 -16.39 1.13
C ASP A 70 -8.33 -15.31 0.72
N MET A 71 -7.14 -15.70 0.24
CA MET A 71 -6.11 -14.73 -0.17
C MET A 71 -6.58 -13.87 -1.35
N LYS A 72 -7.22 -14.49 -2.36
CA LYS A 72 -7.84 -13.77 -3.49
C LYS A 72 -8.93 -12.82 -3.01
N THR A 73 -9.79 -13.29 -2.10
CA THR A 73 -10.88 -12.50 -1.51
C THR A 73 -10.33 -11.28 -0.77
N LEU A 74 -9.33 -11.48 0.09
CA LEU A 74 -8.71 -10.40 0.85
C LEU A 74 -8.05 -9.35 -0.07
N PHE A 75 -7.28 -9.78 -1.06
CA PHE A 75 -6.61 -8.85 -1.97
C PHE A 75 -7.61 -8.09 -2.84
N GLY A 76 -8.66 -8.76 -3.33
CA GLY A 76 -9.76 -8.14 -4.04
C GLY A 76 -10.48 -7.09 -3.18
N LYS A 77 -10.88 -7.46 -1.96
CA LYS A 77 -11.57 -6.56 -1.04
C LYS A 77 -10.74 -5.34 -0.65
N LEU A 78 -9.42 -5.49 -0.47
CA LEU A 78 -8.51 -4.36 -0.25
C LEU A 78 -8.60 -3.34 -1.39
N ILE A 79 -8.52 -3.82 -2.64
CA ILE A 79 -8.54 -2.98 -3.84
C ILE A 79 -9.92 -2.33 -4.02
N ASP A 80 -11.00 -3.10 -3.87
CA ASP A 80 -12.37 -2.61 -4.03
C ASP A 80 -12.69 -1.51 -3.00
N ASN A 81 -12.31 -1.72 -1.74
CA ASN A 81 -12.49 -0.70 -0.69
C ASN A 81 -11.59 0.52 -0.93
N TYR A 82 -10.34 0.33 -1.35
CA TYR A 82 -9.45 1.45 -1.68
C TYR A 82 -10.02 2.30 -2.81
N LYS A 83 -10.47 1.65 -3.89
CA LYS A 83 -11.11 2.31 -5.03
C LYS A 83 -12.32 3.12 -4.61
N LYS A 84 -13.20 2.52 -3.79
CA LYS A 84 -14.37 3.22 -3.23
C LYS A 84 -13.98 4.53 -2.54
N TYR A 85 -13.00 4.51 -1.65
CA TYR A 85 -12.57 5.73 -0.95
C TYR A 85 -11.91 6.76 -1.88
N VAL A 86 -11.13 6.31 -2.87
CA VAL A 86 -10.55 7.19 -3.89
C VAL A 86 -11.65 7.87 -4.72
N GLU A 87 -12.71 7.17 -5.08
CA GLU A 87 -13.86 7.75 -5.77
C GLU A 87 -14.62 8.75 -4.88
N GLU A 88 -14.89 8.40 -3.61
CA GLU A 88 -15.53 9.30 -2.64
C GLU A 88 -14.72 10.59 -2.38
N ILE A 89 -13.39 10.51 -2.41
CA ILE A 89 -12.51 11.70 -2.34
C ILE A 89 -12.67 12.52 -3.63
N GLY A 90 -12.64 11.87 -4.80
CA GLY A 90 -12.78 12.52 -6.10
C GLY A 90 -14.08 13.31 -6.26
N ASP A 91 -15.17 12.81 -5.67
CA ASP A 91 -16.46 13.52 -5.65
C ASP A 91 -16.43 14.82 -4.86
N LYS A 92 -15.51 14.93 -3.88
CA LYS A 92 -15.32 16.11 -3.03
C LYS A 92 -14.25 17.07 -3.55
N VAL A 93 -13.45 16.65 -4.54
CA VAL A 93 -12.45 17.51 -5.18
C VAL A 93 -13.16 18.63 -5.96
N PRO A 94 -12.69 19.90 -5.86
CA PRO A 94 -13.28 21.00 -6.65
C PRO A 94 -13.23 20.74 -8.15
N GLU A 95 -14.24 21.22 -8.88
CA GLU A 95 -14.39 20.98 -10.32
C GLU A 95 -13.13 21.33 -11.11
N ALA A 96 -12.46 22.44 -10.76
CA ALA A 96 -11.22 22.88 -11.40
C ALA A 96 -10.03 21.91 -11.24
N GLN A 97 -10.09 21.01 -10.26
CA GLN A 97 -9.04 20.04 -9.94
C GLN A 97 -9.42 18.59 -10.29
N LYS A 98 -10.68 18.33 -10.68
CA LYS A 98 -11.17 16.96 -10.94
C LYS A 98 -10.41 16.24 -12.04
N ASP A 99 -10.09 16.92 -13.14
CA ASP A 99 -9.36 16.30 -14.25
C ASP A 99 -7.94 15.90 -13.84
N ALA A 100 -7.24 16.77 -13.09
CA ALA A 100 -5.91 16.48 -12.57
C ALA A 100 -5.96 15.31 -11.58
N TYR A 101 -6.97 15.28 -10.70
CA TYR A 101 -7.20 14.16 -9.78
C TYR A 101 -7.41 12.85 -10.54
N LYS A 102 -8.30 12.82 -11.53
CA LYS A 102 -8.56 11.63 -12.36
C LYS A 102 -7.31 11.14 -13.07
N GLN A 103 -6.54 12.03 -13.69
CA GLN A 103 -5.28 11.70 -14.35
C GLN A 103 -4.27 11.06 -13.39
N GLN A 104 -4.30 11.42 -12.11
CA GLN A 104 -3.43 10.84 -11.10
C GLN A 104 -3.92 9.46 -10.61
N VAL A 105 -5.23 9.29 -10.38
CA VAL A 105 -5.75 8.09 -9.72
C VAL A 105 -6.11 6.95 -10.69
N GLU A 106 -6.60 7.26 -11.89
CA GLU A 106 -7.01 6.23 -12.85
C GLU A 106 -5.88 5.26 -13.25
N PRO A 107 -4.65 5.72 -13.55
CA PRO A 107 -3.54 4.80 -13.83
C PRO A 107 -3.20 3.90 -12.64
N ALA A 108 -3.27 4.43 -11.42
CA ALA A 108 -3.00 3.68 -10.20
C ALA A 108 -4.08 2.60 -9.97
N LEU A 109 -5.35 2.94 -10.15
CA LEU A 109 -6.46 2.00 -10.03
C LEU A 109 -6.38 0.89 -11.10
N ASN A 110 -6.06 1.24 -12.34
CA ASN A 110 -5.85 0.26 -13.41
C ASN A 110 -4.65 -0.67 -13.13
N SER A 111 -3.59 -0.14 -12.54
CA SER A 111 -2.46 -0.96 -12.10
C SER A 111 -2.86 -1.93 -10.99
N LEU A 112 -3.66 -1.50 -10.01
CA LEU A 112 -4.17 -2.38 -8.96
C LEU A 112 -5.04 -3.50 -9.53
N GLU A 113 -5.90 -3.20 -10.50
CA GLU A 113 -6.70 -4.21 -11.20
C GLU A 113 -5.86 -5.22 -11.97
N THR A 114 -4.81 -4.76 -12.63
CA THR A 114 -3.85 -5.62 -13.31
C THR A 114 -3.11 -6.52 -12.30
N SER A 115 -2.69 -5.96 -11.17
CA SER A 115 -2.09 -6.72 -10.07
C SER A 115 -3.06 -7.75 -9.48
N ARG A 116 -4.35 -7.40 -9.33
CA ARG A 116 -5.40 -8.33 -8.87
C ARG A 116 -5.51 -9.52 -9.81
N LYS A 117 -5.58 -9.27 -11.12
CA LYS A 117 -5.64 -10.33 -12.11
C LYS A 117 -4.40 -11.23 -12.04
N ALA A 118 -3.20 -10.65 -12.06
CA ALA A 118 -1.96 -11.41 -12.02
C ALA A 118 -1.82 -12.23 -10.72
N PHE A 119 -2.22 -11.67 -9.59
CA PHE A 119 -2.24 -12.35 -8.30
C PHE A 119 -3.21 -13.54 -8.30
N ASN A 120 -4.44 -13.33 -8.78
CA ASN A 120 -5.45 -14.38 -8.85
C ASN A 120 -5.05 -15.50 -9.82
N ASP A 121 -4.49 -15.16 -10.99
CA ASP A 121 -4.00 -16.13 -11.97
C ASP A 121 -2.84 -16.95 -11.38
N GLY A 122 -1.89 -16.27 -10.72
CA GLY A 122 -0.77 -16.91 -10.04
C GLY A 122 -1.22 -17.90 -8.98
N LEU A 123 -2.14 -17.50 -8.11
CA LEU A 123 -2.69 -18.39 -7.09
C LEU A 123 -3.51 -19.54 -7.69
N SER A 124 -4.27 -19.31 -8.75
CA SER A 124 -5.04 -20.37 -9.43
C SER A 124 -4.15 -21.43 -10.06
N SER A 125 -2.89 -21.09 -10.40
CA SER A 125 -1.91 -22.07 -10.87
C SER A 125 -1.38 -22.98 -9.75
N ALA A 126 -1.52 -22.57 -8.49
CA ALA A 126 -1.08 -23.34 -7.33
C ALA A 126 -2.15 -24.30 -6.78
N GLY A 127 -3.43 -24.05 -7.06
CA GLY A 127 -4.53 -24.91 -6.62
C GLY A 127 -5.92 -24.30 -6.79
N SER A 128 -6.93 -25.06 -6.38
CA SER A 128 -8.31 -24.55 -6.25
C SER A 128 -8.44 -23.57 -5.09
N ASP A 129 -9.56 -22.84 -5.03
CA ASP A 129 -9.80 -21.88 -3.97
C ASP A 129 -9.85 -22.52 -2.58
N ASP A 130 -10.30 -23.78 -2.46
CA ASP A 130 -10.32 -24.52 -1.19
C ASP A 130 -8.94 -25.03 -0.74
N THR A 131 -7.91 -24.88 -1.58
CA THR A 131 -6.56 -25.36 -1.25
C THR A 131 -5.97 -24.52 -0.13
N GLU A 132 -5.57 -25.16 0.98
CA GLU A 132 -4.85 -24.46 2.04
C GLU A 132 -3.49 -23.94 1.56
N MET A 133 -3.20 -22.69 1.85
CA MET A 133 -1.92 -22.09 1.49
C MET A 133 -0.83 -22.52 2.50
N PRO A 134 0.39 -22.90 2.05
CA PRO A 134 1.48 -23.27 2.94
C PRO A 134 1.74 -22.20 4.00
N ALA A 135 1.95 -22.61 5.26
CA ALA A 135 1.96 -21.71 6.41
C ALA A 135 3.00 -20.59 6.30
N GLU A 136 4.19 -20.89 5.78
CA GLU A 136 5.27 -19.91 5.57
C GLU A 136 4.87 -18.87 4.52
N ALA A 137 4.38 -19.32 3.36
CA ALA A 137 3.92 -18.44 2.29
C ALA A 137 2.72 -17.59 2.74
N ARG A 138 1.80 -18.19 3.50
CA ARG A 138 0.64 -17.53 4.11
C ARG A 138 1.04 -16.43 5.07
N THR A 139 1.95 -16.73 6.00
CA THR A 139 2.42 -15.73 6.96
C THR A 139 3.04 -14.53 6.24
N VAL A 140 3.88 -14.79 5.24
CA VAL A 140 4.52 -13.73 4.44
C VAL A 140 3.49 -12.89 3.68
N PHE A 141 2.51 -13.53 3.03
CA PHE A 141 1.45 -12.83 2.32
C PHE A 141 0.61 -11.96 3.25
N LEU A 142 0.10 -12.52 4.36
CA LEU A 142 -0.77 -11.80 5.29
C LEU A 142 -0.05 -10.59 5.91
N GLN A 143 1.24 -10.73 6.22
CA GLN A 143 2.04 -9.62 6.71
C GLN A 143 2.20 -8.51 5.66
N GLN A 144 2.48 -8.86 4.41
CA GLN A 144 2.54 -7.88 3.31
C GLN A 144 1.20 -7.20 3.07
N LEU A 145 0.09 -7.95 3.19
CA LEU A 145 -1.26 -7.42 3.05
C LEU A 145 -1.58 -6.40 4.15
N LYS A 146 -1.21 -6.67 5.41
CA LYS A 146 -1.34 -5.69 6.52
C LYS A 146 -0.56 -4.41 6.22
N THR A 147 0.69 -4.54 5.80
CA THR A 147 1.53 -3.38 5.44
C THR A 147 0.91 -2.58 4.29
N ALA A 148 0.42 -3.25 3.25
CA ALA A 148 -0.23 -2.61 2.11
C ALA A 148 -1.53 -1.89 2.53
N ARG A 149 -2.37 -2.55 3.35
CA ARG A 149 -3.57 -1.95 3.93
C ARG A 149 -3.27 -0.68 4.70
N ASP A 150 -2.26 -0.70 5.58
CA ASP A 150 -1.94 0.44 6.44
C ASP A 150 -1.42 1.62 5.61
N ALA A 151 -0.57 1.35 4.61
CA ALA A 151 -0.09 2.37 3.68
C ALA A 151 -1.24 2.99 2.85
N MET A 152 -2.14 2.15 2.33
CA MET A 152 -3.32 2.61 1.58
C MET A 152 -4.28 3.43 2.45
N LYS A 153 -4.50 3.00 3.70
CA LYS A 153 -5.32 3.74 4.68
C LYS A 153 -4.72 5.12 4.94
N GLN A 154 -3.41 5.20 5.20
CA GLN A 154 -2.72 6.47 5.40
C GLN A 154 -2.82 7.39 4.18
N ALA A 155 -2.74 6.85 2.97
CA ALA A 155 -2.90 7.63 1.74
C ALA A 155 -4.32 8.23 1.63
N ILE A 156 -5.36 7.43 1.90
CA ILE A 156 -6.77 7.90 1.91
C ILE A 156 -6.98 8.98 2.96
N GLU A 157 -6.50 8.77 4.19
CA GLU A 157 -6.65 9.74 5.27
C GLU A 157 -5.94 11.06 4.95
N SER A 158 -4.76 10.99 4.35
CA SER A 158 -4.00 12.17 3.93
C SER A 158 -4.71 12.94 2.82
N ALA A 159 -5.19 12.24 1.79
CA ALA A 159 -5.95 12.85 0.69
C ALA A 159 -7.26 13.45 1.19
N SER A 160 -7.99 12.76 2.07
CA SER A 160 -9.23 13.26 2.68
C SER A 160 -9.02 14.54 3.48
N LYS A 161 -7.91 14.65 4.22
CA LYS A 161 -7.55 15.86 4.98
C LYS A 161 -7.29 17.05 4.05
N ILE A 162 -6.59 16.83 2.94
CA ILE A 162 -6.30 17.88 1.95
C ILE A 162 -7.61 18.41 1.36
N VAL A 163 -8.51 17.52 0.95
CA VAL A 163 -9.80 17.92 0.36
C VAL A 163 -10.71 18.60 1.38
N SER A 164 -10.70 18.16 2.64
CA SER A 164 -11.52 18.77 3.71
C SER A 164 -11.00 20.12 4.21
N ALA A 165 -9.76 20.48 3.86
CA ALA A 165 -9.14 21.75 4.25
C ALA A 165 -9.31 22.86 3.18
N GLN A 166 -9.88 22.52 2.02
CA GLN A 166 -10.27 23.47 0.96
C GLN A 166 -11.68 24.01 1.20
#